data_AF-A0A171KMZ2-F1
#
_entry.id   AF-A0A171KMZ2-F1
#
_cell.length_a   1.000
_cell.length_b   1.000
_cell.length_c   1.000
_cell.angle_alpha   90.00
_cell.angle_beta   90.00
_cell.angle_gamma   90.00
#
_symmetry.space_group_name_H-M   'P 1'
#
loop_
_entity.id
_entity.type
_entity.pdbx_description
1 polymer ?
#
loop_
_entity_poly.entity_id
_entity_poly.type
_entity_poly.pdbx_seq_one_letter_code
_entity_poly.pdbx_strand_id
1 'polypeptide(L)'
;MAKKPADLSGLVATKGAAAPVADMPTRTSQPAPAESGDDAANNVPLNFRVSADLRRRFRLYAAAHDLKLNALLKIIFEEYEDRHGRIDV
;
A
#
# COMPACT_ATOMS: atom_id res chain seq x y z
N MET A 1 43.36 16.51 -29.86
CA MET A 1 43.12 15.69 -28.65
C MET A 1 41.80 14.95 -28.83
N ALA A 2 41.85 13.64 -29.07
CA ALA A 2 40.65 12.81 -29.23
C ALA A 2 40.27 12.20 -27.87
N LYS A 3 39.03 12.40 -27.42
CA LYS A 3 38.50 11.83 -26.17
C LYS A 3 38.15 10.36 -26.42
N LYS A 4 38.81 9.45 -25.70
CA LYS A 4 38.53 8.01 -25.75
C LYS A 4 37.15 7.73 -25.12
N PRO A 5 36.25 6.99 -25.78
CA PRO A 5 34.96 6.64 -25.20
C PRO A 5 35.14 5.66 -24.03
N ALA A 6 34.30 5.81 -23.00
CA ALA A 6 34.29 4.98 -21.80
C ALA A 6 33.93 3.52 -22.14
N ASP A 7 34.67 2.57 -21.55
CA ASP A 7 34.45 1.14 -21.72
C ASP A 7 33.27 0.68 -20.85
N LEU A 8 32.18 0.27 -21.49
CA LEU A 8 30.93 -0.15 -20.84
C LEU A 8 30.80 -1.68 -20.76
N SER A 9 31.91 -2.40 -20.95
CA SER A 9 31.98 -3.87 -20.95
C SER A 9 31.61 -4.52 -19.60
N GLY A 10 31.47 -3.73 -18.52
CA GLY A 10 31.05 -4.20 -17.20
C GLY A 10 29.53 -4.16 -16.92
N LEU A 11 28.70 -3.68 -17.85
CA LEU A 11 27.25 -3.54 -17.65
C LEU A 11 26.43 -4.78 -18.02
N VAL A 12 27.09 -5.89 -18.36
CA VAL A 12 26.40 -7.14 -18.67
C VAL A 12 26.12 -7.88 -17.36
N ALA A 13 24.91 -7.74 -16.84
CA ALA A 13 24.41 -8.56 -15.75
C ALA A 13 24.30 -10.02 -16.24
N THR A 14 25.29 -10.85 -15.91
CA THR A 14 25.21 -12.29 -16.08
C THR A 14 24.19 -12.84 -15.08
N LYS A 15 22.98 -13.11 -15.57
CA LYS A 15 21.93 -13.80 -14.82
C LYS A 15 22.42 -15.21 -14.48
N GLY A 16 22.77 -15.45 -13.21
CA GLY A 16 23.00 -16.80 -12.69
C GLY A 16 24.21 -17.00 -11.78
N ALA A 17 25.08 -16.02 -11.57
CA ALA A 17 26.28 -16.18 -10.73
C ALA A 17 26.18 -15.49 -9.36
N ALA A 18 24.97 -15.38 -8.79
CA ALA A 18 24.79 -14.92 -7.42
C ALA A 18 24.65 -16.12 -6.49
N ALA A 19 25.77 -16.66 -6.01
CA ALA A 19 25.77 -17.54 -4.85
C ALA A 19 25.55 -16.67 -3.60
N PRO A 20 24.53 -16.93 -2.77
CA PRO A 20 24.33 -16.18 -1.55
C PRO A 20 25.47 -16.49 -0.58
N VAL A 21 26.16 -15.44 -0.12
CA VAL A 21 27.08 -15.56 1.01
C VAL A 21 26.30 -16.00 2.25
N ALA A 22 26.77 -17.06 2.90
CA ALA A 22 26.03 -17.83 3.92
C ALA A 22 25.78 -17.09 5.26
N ASP A 23 26.15 -15.81 5.35
CA ASP A 23 26.07 -15.02 6.58
C ASP A 23 25.54 -13.59 6.33
N MET A 24 24.58 -13.44 5.40
CA MET A 24 23.80 -12.21 5.34
C MET A 24 22.54 -12.37 6.19
N PRO A 25 22.26 -11.43 7.12
CA PRO A 25 20.99 -11.43 7.83
C PRO A 25 19.88 -11.38 6.79
N THR A 26 19.04 -12.42 6.80
CA THR A 26 17.85 -12.47 5.96
C THR A 26 17.09 -11.19 6.20
N ARG A 27 16.85 -10.39 5.15
CA ARG A 27 15.75 -9.42 5.20
C ARG A 27 14.48 -10.26 5.30
N THR A 28 14.11 -10.61 6.53
CA THR A 28 12.72 -10.82 6.89
C THR A 28 11.98 -9.68 6.23
N SER A 29 10.96 -10.01 5.45
CA SER A 29 9.94 -9.07 5.02
C SER A 29 9.40 -8.43 6.29
N GLN A 30 10.04 -7.35 6.71
CA GLN A 30 9.55 -6.50 7.77
C GLN A 30 8.24 -5.96 7.19
N PRO A 31 7.07 -6.34 7.75
CA PRO A 31 5.86 -5.60 7.43
C PRO A 31 6.20 -4.13 7.70
N ALA A 32 5.84 -3.28 6.74
CA ALA A 32 6.08 -1.84 6.82
C ALA A 32 5.80 -1.34 8.25
N PRO A 33 6.61 -0.41 8.78
CA PRO A 33 6.46 0.06 10.16
C PRO A 33 4.99 0.33 10.43
N ALA A 34 4.43 -0.39 11.41
CA ALA A 34 3.09 -0.13 11.89
C ALA A 34 3.01 1.36 12.18
N GLU A 35 2.19 2.08 11.40
CA GLU A 35 1.84 3.46 11.70
C GLU A 35 1.36 3.47 13.16
N SER A 36 2.02 4.31 13.95
CA SER A 36 2.08 4.31 15.40
C SER A 36 0.77 3.99 16.14
N GLY A 37 0.81 2.96 16.98
CA GLY A 37 0.53 3.08 18.41
C GLY A 37 -0.91 3.15 18.93
N ASP A 38 -1.88 3.69 18.18
CA ASP A 38 -3.26 3.87 18.69
C ASP A 38 -4.34 3.47 17.66
N ASP A 39 -4.03 3.59 16.36
CA ASP A 39 -4.99 3.25 15.30
C ASP A 39 -5.14 1.71 15.15
N ALA A 40 -4.09 0.93 15.39
CA ALA A 40 -4.12 -0.52 15.18
C ALA A 40 -5.01 -1.29 16.17
N ALA A 41 -5.25 -0.76 17.38
CA ALA A 41 -5.99 -1.46 18.42
C ALA A 41 -7.52 -1.50 18.15
N ASN A 42 -8.05 -0.54 17.38
CA ASN A 42 -9.48 -0.44 17.08
C ASN A 42 -9.82 -0.72 15.61
N ASN A 43 -8.83 -0.97 14.75
CA ASN A 43 -9.05 -1.32 13.35
C ASN A 43 -9.39 -2.81 13.19
N VAL A 44 -10.65 -3.18 13.49
CA VAL A 44 -11.19 -4.50 13.17
C VAL A 44 -11.45 -4.59 11.65
N PRO A 45 -11.00 -5.65 10.95
CA PRO A 45 -11.13 -5.75 9.51
C PRO A 45 -12.59 -5.96 9.08
N LEU A 46 -13.13 -5.00 8.34
CA LEU A 46 -14.46 -5.11 7.74
C LEU A 46 -14.37 -5.89 6.42
N ASN A 47 -14.65 -7.19 6.46
CA ASN A 47 -14.51 -8.12 5.34
C ASN A 47 -15.60 -7.92 4.26
N PHE A 48 -15.56 -6.81 3.55
CA PHE A 48 -16.47 -6.55 2.44
C PHE A 48 -16.08 -7.30 1.17
N ARG A 49 -17.07 -7.96 0.57
CA ARG A 49 -17.00 -8.40 -0.83
C ARG A 49 -17.72 -7.38 -1.70
N VAL A 50 -16.95 -6.65 -2.50
CA VAL A 50 -17.47 -5.65 -3.44
C VAL A 50 -17.19 -6.07 -4.87
N SER A 51 -18.06 -5.66 -5.80
CA SER A 51 -17.81 -5.84 -7.23
C SER A 51 -16.59 -5.03 -7.69
N ALA A 52 -15.95 -5.46 -8.78
CA ALA A 52 -14.76 -4.79 -9.31
C ALA A 52 -15.05 -3.34 -9.74
N ASP A 53 -16.25 -3.10 -10.29
CA ASP A 53 -16.71 -1.78 -10.69
C ASP A 53 -16.86 -0.83 -9.49
N LEU A 54 -17.52 -1.27 -8.42
CA LEU A 54 -17.67 -0.48 -7.20
C LEU A 54 -16.31 -0.15 -6.59
N ARG A 55 -15.40 -1.13 -6.51
CA ARG A 55 -14.03 -0.92 -6.01
C ARG A 55 -13.28 0.13 -6.82
N ARG A 56 -13.42 0.13 -8.15
CA ARG A 56 -12.78 1.10 -9.04
C ARG A 56 -13.33 2.51 -8.80
N ARG A 57 -14.65 2.67 -8.79
CA ARG A 57 -15.31 3.96 -8.54
C ARG A 57 -14.94 4.51 -7.15
N PHE A 58 -14.96 3.66 -6.13
CA PHE A 58 -14.61 4.03 -4.77
C PHE A 58 -13.16 4.52 -4.67
N ARG A 59 -12.22 3.82 -5.30
CA ARG A 59 -10.81 4.24 -5.33
C ARG A 59 -10.59 5.53 -6.10
N LEU A 60 -11.26 5.70 -7.24
CA LEU A 60 -11.16 6.92 -8.05
C LEU A 60 -11.69 8.13 -7.27
N TYR A 61 -12.82 7.96 -6.58
CA TYR A 61 -13.40 9.00 -5.73
C TYR A 61 -12.47 9.36 -4.57
N ALA A 62 -11.93 8.35 -3.87
CA ALA A 62 -10.96 8.55 -2.81
C ALA A 62 -9.73 9.33 -3.30
N ALA A 63 -9.21 8.99 -4.49
CA ALA A 63 -8.06 9.68 -5.10
C ALA A 63 -8.39 11.12 -5.52
N ALA A 64 -9.61 11.40 -5.98
CA ALA A 64 -10.04 12.74 -6.36
C ALA A 64 -10.19 13.68 -5.16
N HIS A 65 -10.47 13.13 -3.98
CA HIS A 65 -10.69 13.87 -2.73
C HIS A 65 -9.49 13.80 -1.76
N ASP A 66 -8.36 13.20 -2.16
CA ASP A 66 -7.16 12.98 -1.34
C ASP A 66 -7.43 12.19 -0.03
N LEU A 67 -8.39 11.26 -0.05
CA LEU A 67 -8.79 10.48 1.11
C LEU A 67 -8.25 9.05 1.05
N LYS A 68 -7.83 8.51 2.21
CA LYS A 68 -7.60 7.07 2.37
C LYS A 68 -8.94 6.32 2.26
N LEU A 69 -8.93 5.08 1.76
CA LEU A 69 -10.15 4.27 1.57
C LEU A 69 -10.96 4.12 2.88
N ASN A 70 -10.28 3.93 4.01
CA ASN A 70 -10.92 3.83 5.32
C ASN A 70 -11.54 5.16 5.77
N ALA A 71 -10.94 6.31 5.44
CA ALA A 71 -11.47 7.62 5.78
C ALA A 71 -12.74 7.94 4.98
N LEU A 72 -12.72 7.63 3.67
CA LEU A 72 -13.91 7.75 2.84
C LEU A 72 -15.06 6.86 3.34
N LEU A 73 -14.74 5.64 3.79
CA LEU A 73 -15.74 4.74 4.37
C LEU A 73 -16.38 5.32 5.64
N LYS A 74 -15.58 5.89 6.55
CA LYS A 74 -16.08 6.52 7.79
C LYS A 74 -17.06 7.67 7.46
N ILE A 75 -16.66 8.57 6.55
CA ILE A 75 -17.49 9.71 6.14
C ILE A 75 -18.82 9.24 5.52
N ILE A 76 -18.78 8.27 4.61
CA ILE A 76 -20.00 7.74 3.97
C ILE A 76 -20.91 7.07 5.01
N PHE A 77 -20.32 6.38 5.99
CA PHE A 77 -21.08 5.73 7.04
C PHE A 77 -21.74 6.76 7.98
N GLU A 78 -20.99 7.77 8.43
CA GLU A 78 -21.52 8.86 9.26
C GLU A 78 -22.66 9.61 8.56
N GLU A 79 -22.50 9.98 7.29
CA GLU A 79 -23.56 10.58 6.48
C GLU A 79 -24.79 9.68 6.33
N TYR A 80 -24.59 8.37 6.28
CA TYR A 80 -25.69 7.41 6.18
C TYR A 80 -26.43 7.26 7.52
N GLU A 81 -25.71 7.23 8.64
CA GLU A 81 -26.28 7.21 10.00
C GLU A 81 -27.10 8.46 10.29
N ASP A 82 -26.60 9.64 9.91
CA ASP A 82 -27.31 10.91 10.12
C ASP A 82 -28.68 10.91 9.41
N ARG A 83 -28.73 10.35 8.20
CA ARG A 83 -29.95 10.29 7.37
C ARG A 83 -30.96 9.22 7.81
N HIS A 84 -30.49 8.09 8.34
CA HIS A 84 -31.34 6.93 8.66
C HIS A 84 -31.61 6.78 10.16
N GLY A 85 -31.08 7.68 10.97
CA GLY A 85 -31.11 7.59 12.42
C GLY A 85 -29.95 6.73 12.91
N ARG A 86 -29.17 7.29 13.82
CA ARG A 86 -28.07 6.60 14.46
C ARG A 86 -28.61 5.42 15.27
N ILE A 87 -28.01 4.24 15.08
CA ILE A 87 -28.28 3.07 15.91
C ILE A 87 -27.38 3.19 17.13
N ASP A 88 -27.96 3.35 18.31
CA ASP A 88 -27.23 3.28 19.58
C ASP A 88 -26.80 1.83 19.79
N VAL A 89 -25.49 1.58 19.80
CA VAL A 89 -24.84 0.26 19.97
C VAL A 89 -24.16 0.18 21.33
#